data_AF-A0A6J7EU39-F1
#
_entry.id   AF-A0A6J7EU39-F1
#
_cell.length_a   1.000
_cell.length_b   1.000
_cell.length_c   1.000
_cell.angle_alpha   90.00
_cell.angle_beta   90.00
_cell.angle_gamma   90.00
#
_symmetry.space_group_name_H-M   'P 1'
#
loop_
_entity.id
_entity.type
_entity.pdbx_description
1 polymer ?
#
loop_
_entity_poly.entity_id
_entity_poly.type
_entity_poly.pdbx_seq_one_letter_code
_entity_poly.pdbx_strand_id
1 'polypeptide(L)'
;MTASDVPDVEASDSGSPGPEVPGGTEPAATGRAGFALAALVALVVGVVIGLVAGPRVPAVVAPYLPIAVVAAIDAVFGGVRAFLDGIFDAKVFVVSFVFNVLVAALIVWLGDQLGVGTQLSTAIVVVLGIRIFGNAAALRRRLFGA
;
A
#
# COMPACT_ATOMS: atom_id res chain seq x y z
N MET A 1 -36.87 21.18 -72.43
CA MET A 1 -36.24 20.10 -73.20
C MET A 1 -34.87 19.86 -72.58
N THR A 2 -34.86 19.04 -71.52
CA THR A 2 -34.40 17.62 -71.49
C THR A 2 -32.89 17.59 -71.26
N ALA A 3 -32.37 17.45 -70.04
CA ALA A 3 -32.56 16.36 -69.07
C ALA A 3 -32.38 15.00 -69.75
N SER A 4 -31.11 14.58 -69.82
CA SER A 4 -30.59 13.27 -70.23
C SER A 4 -29.07 13.36 -70.03
N ASP A 5 -28.34 12.49 -69.35
CA ASP A 5 -28.67 11.20 -68.76
C ASP A 5 -27.37 10.71 -68.08
N VAL A 6 -27.52 9.79 -67.11
CA VAL A 6 -26.51 8.83 -66.59
C VAL A 6 -25.63 9.29 -65.39
N PRO A 7 -25.47 8.46 -64.34
CA PRO A 7 -26.46 7.63 -63.64
C PRO A 7 -26.42 7.84 -62.11
N ASP A 8 -27.51 7.49 -61.45
CA ASP A 8 -27.58 7.35 -59.99
C ASP A 8 -26.56 6.29 -59.52
N VAL A 9 -25.56 6.73 -58.75
CA VAL A 9 -24.71 5.79 -57.99
C VAL A 9 -25.57 5.25 -56.87
N GLU A 10 -26.02 4.02 -57.10
CA GLU A 10 -26.70 3.15 -56.14
C GLU A 10 -26.05 3.24 -54.76
N ALA A 11 -26.91 3.47 -53.78
CA ALA A 11 -26.64 3.24 -52.39
C ALA A 11 -26.11 1.81 -52.22
N SER A 12 -24.80 1.68 -52.04
CA SER A 12 -24.19 0.46 -51.52
C SER A 12 -24.37 0.46 -50.00
N ASP A 13 -25.61 0.17 -49.61
CA ASP A 13 -25.92 -0.49 -48.35
C ASP A 13 -25.14 -1.82 -48.32
N SER A 14 -23.94 -1.76 -47.76
CA SER A 14 -23.07 -2.92 -47.60
C SER A 14 -22.70 -3.05 -46.13
N GLY A 15 -23.50 -3.85 -45.45
CA GLY A 15 -22.98 -4.78 -44.47
C GLY A 15 -23.03 -4.29 -43.04
N SER A 16 -24.15 -4.63 -42.40
CA SER A 16 -24.26 -5.22 -41.07
C SER A 16 -23.63 -4.45 -39.90
N PRO A 17 -24.41 -4.10 -38.86
CA PRO A 17 -23.81 -3.73 -37.58
C PRO A 17 -22.88 -4.88 -37.15
N GLY A 18 -21.59 -4.59 -37.03
CA GLY A 18 -20.63 -5.52 -36.45
C GLY A 18 -21.12 -5.98 -35.07
N PRO A 19 -20.73 -7.18 -34.62
CA PRO A 19 -21.20 -7.71 -33.35
C PRO A 19 -20.95 -6.68 -32.25
N GLU A 20 -22.03 -6.18 -31.63
CA GLU A 20 -21.96 -5.44 -30.38
C GLU A 20 -21.15 -6.30 -29.43
N VAL A 21 -19.92 -5.88 -29.13
CA VAL A 21 -19.09 -6.54 -28.12
C VAL A 21 -19.87 -6.45 -26.81
N PRO A 22 -20.43 -7.56 -26.29
CA PRO A 22 -21.19 -7.51 -25.06
C PRO A 22 -20.24 -7.04 -23.98
N GLY A 23 -20.70 -6.04 -23.21
CA GLY A 23 -19.93 -5.33 -22.20
C GLY A 23 -18.89 -6.21 -21.53
N GLY A 24 -17.62 -5.85 -21.71
CA GLY A 24 -16.56 -6.36 -20.87
C GLY A 24 -16.99 -6.13 -19.44
N THR A 25 -17.32 -7.20 -18.74
CA THR A 25 -17.62 -7.21 -17.31
C THR A 25 -16.50 -6.45 -16.63
N GLU A 26 -16.78 -5.22 -16.20
CA GLU A 26 -15.87 -4.46 -15.37
C GLU A 26 -15.54 -5.34 -14.18
N PRO A 27 -14.26 -5.74 -14.00
CA PRO A 27 -13.89 -6.64 -12.92
C PRO A 27 -14.24 -5.97 -11.60
N ALA A 28 -15.21 -6.57 -10.91
CA ALA A 28 -15.78 -6.19 -9.62
C ALA A 28 -14.77 -5.46 -8.71
N ALA A 29 -14.85 -4.13 -8.67
CA ALA A 29 -14.10 -3.27 -7.75
C ALA A 29 -14.34 -3.61 -6.26
N THR A 30 -15.35 -4.42 -5.97
CA THR A 30 -15.75 -4.85 -4.61
C THR A 30 -14.71 -5.77 -3.93
N GLY A 31 -13.92 -6.55 -4.69
CA GLY A 31 -12.95 -7.48 -4.08
C GLY A 31 -11.76 -6.79 -3.40
N ARG A 32 -11.22 -5.72 -4.00
CA ARG A 32 -9.98 -5.06 -3.54
C ARG A 32 -10.15 -4.33 -2.20
N ALA A 33 -11.28 -3.65 -2.01
CA ALA A 33 -11.58 -2.93 -0.78
C ALA A 33 -11.74 -3.88 0.42
N GLY A 34 -12.34 -5.06 0.21
CA GLY A 34 -12.50 -6.08 1.25
C GLY A 34 -11.17 -6.59 1.80
N PHE A 35 -10.20 -6.86 0.93
CA PHE A 35 -8.86 -7.30 1.35
C PHE A 35 -8.07 -6.19 2.07
N ALA A 36 -8.23 -4.93 1.65
CA ALA A 36 -7.62 -3.79 2.33
C ALA A 36 -8.14 -3.62 3.76
N LEU A 37 -9.46 -3.70 3.93
CA LEU A 37 -10.08 -3.66 5.25
C LEU A 37 -9.64 -4.85 6.11
N ALA A 38 -9.59 -6.06 5.53
CA ALA A 38 -9.13 -7.25 6.24
C ALA A 38 -7.67 -7.12 6.70
N ALA A 39 -6.78 -6.55 5.88
CA ALA A 39 -5.39 -6.30 6.24
C ALA A 39 -5.26 -5.28 7.39
N LEU A 40 -6.03 -4.19 7.34
CA LEU A 40 -6.07 -3.20 8.40
C LEU A 40 -6.61 -3.79 9.72
N VAL A 41 -7.70 -4.56 9.65
CA VAL A 41 -8.28 -5.23 10.81
C VAL A 41 -7.31 -6.24 11.41
N ALA A 42 -6.66 -7.07 10.58
CA ALA A 42 -5.67 -8.05 11.04
C ALA A 42 -4.50 -7.37 11.78
N LEU A 43 -4.02 -6.24 11.27
CA LEU A 43 -3.00 -5.44 11.93
C LEU A 43 -3.47 -4.91 13.29
N VAL A 44 -4.65 -4.28 13.35
CA VAL A 44 -5.21 -3.74 14.60
C VAL A 44 -5.40 -4.85 15.63
N VAL A 45 -5.95 -6.00 15.22
CA VAL A 45 -6.12 -7.17 16.08
C VAL A 45 -4.75 -7.67 16.59
N GLY A 46 -3.74 -7.76 15.74
CA GLY A 46 -2.38 -8.13 16.15
C GLY A 46 -1.79 -7.19 17.20
N VAL A 47 -1.96 -5.88 17.03
CA VAL A 47 -1.50 -4.88 18.01
C VAL A 47 -2.24 -5.04 19.34
N VAL A 48 -3.57 -5.17 19.31
CA VAL A 48 -4.38 -5.34 20.53
C VAL A 48 -4.00 -6.62 21.27
N ILE A 49 -3.86 -7.74 20.57
CA ILE A 49 -3.40 -9.01 21.16
C ILE A 49 -2.02 -8.83 21.79
N GLY A 50 -1.08 -8.19 21.11
CA GLY A 50 0.27 -7.94 21.64
C GLY A 50 0.27 -7.10 22.92
N LEU A 51 -0.57 -6.07 22.99
CA LEU A 51 -0.70 -5.22 24.17
C LEU A 51 -1.38 -5.95 25.34
N VAL A 52 -2.45 -6.70 25.07
CA VAL A 52 -3.22 -7.43 26.11
C VAL A 52 -2.45 -8.63 26.65
N ALA A 53 -1.70 -9.34 25.80
CA ALA A 53 -0.89 -10.48 26.21
C ALA A 53 0.22 -10.10 27.21
N GLY A 54 0.58 -8.81 27.30
CA GLY A 54 1.57 -8.29 28.24
C GLY A 54 2.84 -9.15 28.34
N PRO A 55 3.47 -9.55 27.22
CA PRO A 55 4.63 -10.43 27.27
C PRO A 55 5.73 -9.72 28.07
N ARG A 56 6.23 -10.38 29.14
CA ARG A 56 7.38 -9.86 29.90
C ARG A 56 8.57 -9.83 28.96
N VAL A 57 8.98 -8.63 28.57
CA VAL A 57 10.09 -8.43 27.63
C VAL A 57 11.41 -8.66 28.38
N PRO A 58 12.20 -9.70 28.01
CA PRO A 58 13.54 -9.87 28.55
C PRO A 58 14.42 -8.65 28.26
N ALA A 59 15.36 -8.33 29.15
CA ALA A 59 16.26 -7.17 29.00
C ALA A 59 17.02 -7.16 27.66
N VAL A 60 17.30 -8.35 27.10
CA VAL A 60 18.00 -8.51 25.82
C VAL A 60 17.18 -8.00 24.63
N VAL A 61 15.85 -8.15 24.64
CA VAL A 61 14.98 -7.70 23.53
C VAL A 61 14.39 -6.29 23.75
N ALA A 62 14.57 -5.72 24.94
CA ALA A 62 14.05 -4.41 25.30
C ALA A 62 14.48 -3.27 24.34
N PRO A 63 15.72 -3.21 23.80
CA PRO A 63 16.11 -2.16 22.85
C PRO A 63 15.45 -2.28 21.48
N TYR A 64 15.06 -3.48 21.08
CA TYR A 64 14.52 -3.79 19.75
C TYR A 64 13.03 -3.50 19.66
N LEU A 65 12.32 -3.59 20.79
CA LEU A 65 10.87 -3.45 20.85
C LEU A 65 10.38 -2.08 20.35
N PRO A 66 10.91 -0.93 20.83
CA PRO A 66 10.45 0.38 20.35
C PRO A 66 10.71 0.55 18.85
N ILE A 67 11.82 0.02 18.34
CA ILE A 67 12.23 0.14 16.94
C ILE A 67 11.29 -0.67 16.05
N ALA A 68 10.96 -1.89 16.45
CA ALA A 68 9.97 -2.72 15.77
C ALA A 68 8.58 -2.06 15.75
N VAL A 69 8.16 -1.43 16.86
CA VAL A 69 6.89 -0.69 16.93
C VAL A 69 6.89 0.49 15.96
N VAL A 70 7.95 1.30 15.97
CA VAL A 70 8.04 2.45 15.05
C VAL A 70 8.07 1.96 13.59
N ALA A 71 8.69 0.82 13.30
CA ALA A 71 8.78 0.27 11.94
C ALA A 71 7.43 -0.26 11.45
N ALA A 72 6.67 -0.87 12.36
CA ALA A 72 5.29 -1.26 12.12
C ALA A 72 4.44 -0.02 11.81
N ILE A 73 4.54 1.04 12.62
CA ILE A 73 3.79 2.29 12.42
C ILE A 73 4.13 2.95 11.08
N ASP A 74 5.40 3.00 10.67
CA ASP A 74 5.82 3.49 9.35
C ASP A 74 5.12 2.73 8.20
N ALA A 75 5.07 1.41 8.29
CA ALA A 75 4.40 0.58 7.31
C ALA A 75 2.88 0.83 7.27
N VAL A 76 2.24 1.12 8.42
CA VAL A 76 0.82 1.53 8.45
C VAL A 76 0.61 2.81 7.67
N PHE A 77 1.43 3.83 7.90
CA PHE A 77 1.32 5.09 7.16
C PHE A 77 1.54 4.89 5.66
N GLY A 78 2.48 4.02 5.26
CA GLY A 78 2.67 3.62 3.87
C GLY A 78 1.43 2.92 3.27
N GLY A 79 0.80 2.02 4.02
CA GLY A 79 -0.43 1.33 3.61
C GLY A 79 -1.62 2.26 3.46
N VAL A 80 -1.83 3.15 4.43
CA VAL A 80 -2.90 4.18 4.38
C VAL A 80 -2.70 5.09 3.18
N ARG A 81 -1.46 5.51 2.90
CA ARG A 81 -1.15 6.29 1.71
C ARG A 81 -1.50 5.54 0.42
N ALA A 82 -1.07 4.28 0.29
CA ALA A 82 -1.38 3.47 -0.90
C ALA A 82 -2.90 3.27 -1.10
N PHE A 83 -3.65 3.16 0.00
CA PHE A 83 -5.11 3.10 -0.02
C PHE A 83 -5.74 4.39 -0.56
N LEU A 84 -5.27 5.55 -0.10
CA LEU A 84 -5.77 6.84 -0.60
C LEU A 84 -5.30 7.14 -2.04
N ASP A 85 -4.15 6.62 -2.44
CA ASP A 85 -3.66 6.73 -3.83
C ASP A 85 -4.37 5.74 -4.77
N GLY A 86 -5.29 4.89 -4.29
CA GLY A 86 -6.06 3.92 -5.09
C GLY A 86 -5.23 2.73 -5.61
N ILE A 87 -3.97 2.61 -5.18
CA ILE A 87 -2.99 1.61 -5.62
C ILE A 87 -2.71 0.56 -4.54
N PHE A 88 -3.60 0.42 -3.57
CA PHE A 88 -3.41 -0.52 -2.47
C PHE A 88 -3.53 -1.96 -2.95
N ASP A 89 -2.47 -2.72 -2.70
CA ASP A 89 -2.44 -4.16 -2.84
C ASP A 89 -2.07 -4.78 -1.48
N ALA A 90 -2.96 -5.65 -0.96
CA ALA A 90 -2.78 -6.27 0.35
C ALA A 90 -1.53 -7.15 0.42
N LYS A 91 -1.16 -7.84 -0.67
CA LYS A 91 0.05 -8.66 -0.73
C LYS A 91 1.28 -7.78 -0.67
N VAL A 92 1.31 -6.69 -1.43
CA VAL A 92 2.42 -5.73 -1.39
C VAL A 92 2.54 -5.10 -0.01
N PHE A 93 1.42 -4.70 0.62
CA PHE A 93 1.42 -4.17 1.98
C PHE A 93 2.02 -5.15 2.99
N VAL A 94 1.57 -6.40 3.02
CA VAL A 94 2.07 -7.40 3.98
C VAL A 94 3.56 -7.68 3.74
N VAL A 95 3.99 -7.80 2.47
CA VAL A 95 5.41 -7.99 2.14
C VAL A 95 6.23 -6.79 2.61
N SER A 96 5.80 -5.56 2.34
CA SER A 96 6.49 -4.34 2.79
C SER A 96 6.51 -4.22 4.31
N PHE A 97 5.42 -4.55 5.00
CA PHE A 97 5.33 -4.52 6.46
C PHE A 97 6.36 -5.48 7.09
N VAL A 98 6.34 -6.75 6.69
CA VAL A 98 7.24 -7.77 7.23
C VAL A 98 8.69 -7.43 6.90
N PHE A 99 8.97 -7.02 5.66
CA PHE A 99 10.33 -6.68 5.24
C PHE A 99 10.89 -5.47 6.00
N ASN A 100 10.09 -4.42 6.21
CA ASN A 100 10.53 -3.23 6.96
C ASN A 100 10.86 -3.56 8.43
N VAL A 101 10.02 -4.36 9.08
CA VAL A 101 10.23 -4.79 10.48
C VAL A 101 11.46 -5.69 10.58
N LEU A 102 11.61 -6.67 9.67
CA LEU A 102 12.77 -7.57 9.66
C LEU A 102 14.08 -6.83 9.41
N VAL A 103 14.11 -5.92 8.43
CA VAL A 103 15.31 -5.11 8.14
C VAL A 103 15.65 -4.23 9.33
N ALA A 104 14.67 -3.58 9.96
CA ALA A 104 14.91 -2.78 11.17
C ALA A 104 15.52 -3.65 12.29
N ALA A 105 14.93 -4.82 12.56
CA ALA A 105 15.45 -5.74 13.57
C ALA A 105 16.87 -6.22 13.25
N LEU A 106 17.16 -6.54 11.98
CA LEU A 106 18.47 -7.01 11.54
C LEU A 106 19.55 -5.93 11.70
N ILE A 107 19.25 -4.67 11.38
CA ILE A 107 20.22 -3.58 11.52
C ILE A 107 20.54 -3.34 13.01
N VAL A 108 19.53 -3.35 13.89
CA VAL A 108 19.78 -3.22 15.34
C VAL A 108 20.62 -4.40 15.85
N TRP A 109 20.30 -5.62 15.39
CA TRP A 109 21.05 -6.81 15.78
C TRP A 109 22.50 -6.74 15.31
N LEU A 110 22.73 -6.33 14.06
CA LEU A 110 24.06 -6.11 13.52
C LEU A 110 24.81 -5.03 14.31
N GLY A 111 24.11 -3.98 14.72
CA GLY A 111 24.69 -2.94 15.54
C GLY A 111 25.11 -3.36 16.93
N ASP A 112 24.33 -4.25 17.55
CA ASP A 112 24.67 -4.85 18.83
C ASP A 112 25.94 -5.70 18.71
N GLN A 113 26.07 -6.51 17.65
CA GLN A 113 27.27 -7.31 17.41
C GLN A 113 28.53 -6.49 17.14
N LEU A 114 28.38 -5.28 16.60
CA LEU A 114 29.48 -4.35 16.35
C LEU A 114 29.82 -3.49 17.58
N GLY A 115 29.13 -3.66 18.72
CA GLY A 115 29.34 -2.87 19.93
C GLY A 115 28.82 -1.43 19.85
N VAL A 116 28.04 -1.10 18.83
CA VAL A 116 27.48 0.25 18.56
C VAL A 116 25.95 0.25 18.61
N GLY A 117 25.34 -0.73 19.29
CA GLY A 117 23.89 -0.96 19.30
C GLY A 117 23.07 0.26 19.74
N THR A 118 23.55 1.04 20.72
CA THR A 118 22.86 2.26 21.20
C THR A 118 22.94 3.41 20.19
N GLN A 119 24.07 3.57 19.50
CA GLN A 119 24.27 4.58 18.47
C GLN A 119 23.45 4.26 17.22
N LEU A 120 23.43 2.99 16.80
CA LEU A 120 22.60 2.54 15.68
C LEU A 120 21.11 2.55 16.01
N SER A 121 20.71 2.25 17.24
CA SER A 121 19.31 2.41 17.68
C SER A 121 18.84 3.86 17.51
N THR A 122 19.69 4.82 17.89
CA THR A 122 19.39 6.26 17.71
C THR A 122 19.31 6.64 16.23
N ALA A 123 20.28 6.19 15.42
CA ALA A 123 20.29 6.45 13.99
C ALA A 123 19.04 5.87 13.29
N ILE A 124 18.63 4.66 13.65
CA ILE A 124 17.44 4.00 13.10
C ILE A 124 16.18 4.78 13.46
N VAL A 125 16.03 5.20 14.72
CA VAL A 125 14.87 6.02 15.14
C VAL A 125 14.79 7.30 14.31
N VAL A 126 15.92 7.97 14.03
CA VAL A 126 15.95 9.17 13.18
C VAL A 126 15.55 8.86 11.73
N VAL A 127 16.16 7.84 11.12
CA VAL A 127 15.86 7.44 9.73
C VAL A 127 14.39 7.06 9.56
N LEU A 128 13.87 6.30 10.50
CA LEU A 128 12.49 5.85 10.50
C LEU A 128 11.52 6.99 10.80
N GLY A 129 11.90 7.92 11.67
CA GLY A 129 11.18 9.17 11.89
C GLY A 129 11.03 9.98 10.60
N ILE A 130 12.12 10.15 9.82
CA ILE A 130 12.07 10.85 8.53
C ILE A 130 11.09 10.17 7.56
N ARG A 131 11.06 8.83 7.50
CA ARG A 131 10.11 8.08 6.67
C ARG A 131 8.66 8.29 7.10
N ILE A 132 8.39 8.19 8.41
CA ILE A 132 7.06 8.40 8.97
C ILE A 132 6.56 9.81 8.64
N PHE A 133 7.37 10.85 8.87
CA PHE A 133 7.00 12.22 8.55
C PHE A 133 6.80 12.43 7.05
N GLY A 134 7.60 11.77 6.20
CA GLY A 134 7.41 11.78 4.75
C GLY A 134 6.06 11.20 4.32
N ASN A 135 5.70 10.03 4.85
CA ASN A 135 4.42 9.37 4.59
C ASN A 135 3.24 10.18 5.16
N ALA A 136 3.35 10.73 6.37
CA ALA A 136 2.35 11.59 6.99
C ALA A 136 2.15 12.91 6.23
N ALA A 137 3.23 13.52 5.71
CA ALA A 137 3.14 14.73 4.91
C ALA A 137 2.46 14.47 3.55
N ALA A 138 2.73 13.32 2.93
CA ALA A 138 2.03 12.89 1.72
C ALA A 138 0.52 12.67 1.99
N LEU A 139 0.21 12.00 3.10
CA LEU A 139 -1.15 11.80 3.59
C LEU A 139 -1.89 13.14 3.82
N ARG A 140 -1.24 14.10 4.49
CA ARG A 140 -1.78 15.44 4.72
C ARG A 140 -2.12 16.16 3.41
N ARG A 141 -1.23 16.14 2.42
CA ARG A 141 -1.47 16.79 1.11
C ARG A 141 -2.68 16.20 0.39
N ARG A 142 -2.86 14.87 0.47
CA ARG A 142 -3.99 14.18 -0.17
C ARG A 142 -5.32 14.44 0.53
N LEU A 143 -5.31 14.49 1.87
CA LEU A 143 -6.54 14.70 2.65
C LEU A 143 -6.97 16.18 2.71
N PHE A 144 -6.01 17.10 2.78
CA PHE A 144 -6.30 18.52 3.04
C PHE A 144 -6.06 19.45 1.85
N GLY A 145 -5.67 18.91 0.68
CA GLY A 145 -5.58 19.67 -0.57
C GLY A 145 -4.57 20.82 -0.52
N ALA A 146 -3.41 20.62 -1.14
CA ALA A 146 -2.58 21.73 -1.64
C ALA A 146 -2.32 21.48 -3.13
#